data_AF-A0A0K8PXD2-F1
#
_entry.id   AF-A0A0K8PXD2-F1
#
_cell.length_a   1.000
_cell.length_b   1.000
_cell.length_c   1.000
_cell.angle_alpha   90.00
_cell.angle_beta   90.00
_cell.angle_gamma   90.00
#
_symmetry.space_group_name_H-M   'P 1'
#
loop_
_entity.id
_entity.type
_entity.pdbx_description
1 polymer ?
#
loop_
_entity_poly.entity_id
_entity_poly.type
_entity_poly.pdbx_seq_one_letter_code
_entity_poly.pdbx_strand_id
1 'polypeptide(L)' 'MVRLGLPHSLQAVDRERSARQLRLIGETVEFAKALGVEVWLRGGWAMDFFIGEPTRDHEDIDWFA' A
#
# COMPACT_ATOMS: atom_id res chain seq x y z
N MET A 1 -5.92 -2.76 -33.14
CA MET A 1 -6.46 -3.58 -32.04
C MET A 1 -6.20 -2.85 -30.74
N VAL A 2 -7.17 -2.09 -30.24
CA VAL A 2 -7.05 -1.37 -28.96
C VAL A 2 -7.51 -2.33 -27.87
N ARG A 3 -6.60 -2.72 -26.96
CA ARG A 3 -6.96 -3.43 -25.74
C ARG A 3 -7.56 -2.39 -24.79
N LEU A 4 -8.88 -2.31 -24.72
CA LEU A 4 -9.56 -1.57 -23.66
C LEU A 4 -9.19 -2.25 -22.34
N GLY A 5 -8.27 -1.64 -21.59
CA GLY A 5 -7.98 -2.05 -20.22
C GLY A 5 -9.27 -1.91 -19.41
N LEU A 6 -9.58 -2.90 -18.59
CA LEU A 6 -10.66 -2.79 -17.62
C LEU A 6 -10.41 -1.53 -16.77
N PRO A 7 -11.44 -0.74 -16.42
CA PRO A 7 -11.28 0.44 -15.58
C PRO A 7 -10.51 0.05 -14.30
N HIS A 8 -9.59 0.92 -13.85
CA HIS A 8 -8.71 0.67 -12.68
C HIS A 8 -9.49 0.24 -11.42
N SER A 9 -10.79 0.50 -11.37
CA SER A 9 -11.72 0.12 -10.29
C SER A 9 -12.15 -1.37 -10.27
N LEU A 10 -11.72 -2.21 -11.23
CA LEU A 10 -12.11 -3.63 -11.29
C LEU A 10 -10.93 -4.60 -11.31
N GLN A 11 -9.70 -4.15 -11.06
CA GLN A 11 -8.60 -5.09 -10.90
C GLN A 11 -8.73 -5.84 -9.59
N ALA A 12 -8.79 -7.17 -9.66
CA ALA A 12 -8.73 -8.00 -8.47
C ALA A 12 -7.45 -7.68 -7.69
N VAL A 13 -7.56 -7.55 -6.37
CA VAL A 13 -6.42 -7.33 -5.48
C VAL A 13 -5.36 -8.41 -5.72
N ASP A 14 -4.16 -8.01 -6.12
CA ASP A 14 -3.01 -8.92 -6.16
C ASP A 14 -2.59 -9.20 -4.71
N ARG A 15 -3.01 -10.36 -4.20
CA ARG A 15 -2.77 -10.78 -2.82
C ARG A 15 -1.28 -10.95 -2.54
N GLU A 16 -0.49 -11.36 -3.52
CA GLU A 16 0.95 -11.57 -3.33
C GLU A 16 1.67 -10.22 -3.22
N ARG A 17 1.36 -9.28 -4.12
CA ARG A 17 1.86 -7.90 -4.05
C ARG A 17 1.44 -7.23 -2.75
N SER A 18 0.17 -7.34 -2.38
CA SER A 18 -0.36 -6.78 -1.14
C SER A 18 0.36 -7.33 0.08
N ALA A 19 0.58 -8.65 0.14
CA ALA A 19 1.32 -9.27 1.23
C ALA A 19 2.78 -8.81 1.29
N ARG A 20 3.44 -8.63 0.13
CA ARG A 20 4.81 -8.06 0.09
C ARG A 20 4.82 -6.61 0.59
N GLN A 21 3.90 -5.77 0.14
CA GLN A 21 3.82 -4.37 0.54
C GLN A 21 3.51 -4.22 2.03
N LEU A 22 2.59 -5.02 2.59
CA LEU A 22 2.31 -5.03 4.03
C LEU A 22 3.55 -5.40 4.87
N ARG A 23 4.37 -6.35 4.41
CA ARG A 23 5.65 -6.67 5.07
C ARG A 23 6.60 -5.49 5.03
N LEU A 24 6.77 -4.86 3.86
CA LEU A 24 7.62 -3.68 3.71
C LEU A 24 7.16 -2.52 4.59
N ILE A 25 5.85 -2.27 4.68
CA ILE A 25 5.27 -1.26 5.58
C ILE A 25 5.67 -1.54 7.03
N GLY A 26 5.52 -2.78 7.49
CA GLY A 26 5.92 -3.19 8.84
C GLY A 26 7.42 -3.02 9.09
N GLU A 27 8.26 -3.47 8.16
CA GLU A 27 9.72 -3.32 8.24
C GLU A 27 10.14 -1.85 8.30
N THR A 28 9.57 -0.99 7.44
CA THR A 28 9.85 0.45 7.44
C THR A 28 9.49 1.09 8.78
N VAL A 29 8.34 0.74 9.37
CA VAL A 29 7.94 1.27 10.68
C VAL A 29 8.90 0.83 11.79
N GLU A 30 9.33 -0.43 11.80
CA GLU A 30 10.30 -0.91 12.79
C GLU A 30 11.68 -0.23 12.62
N PHE A 31 12.13 -0.01 11.38
CA PHE A 31 13.36 0.76 11.13
C PHE A 31 13.24 2.23 11.56
N ALA A 32 12.13 2.91 11.21
CA ALA A 32 11.90 4.29 11.61
C ALA A 32 11.90 4.44 13.14
N LYS A 33 11.24 3.51 13.84
CA LYS A 33 11.24 3.43 15.30
C LYS A 33 12.63 3.22 15.88
N ALA A 34 13.42 2.31 15.31
CA ALA A 34 14.79 2.06 15.76
C ALA A 34 15.72 3.27 15.55
N LEU A 35 15.45 4.08 14.53
CA LEU A 35 16.19 5.30 14.21
C LEU A 35 15.64 6.55 14.93
N GLY A 36 14.49 6.46 15.60
CA GLY A 36 13.84 7.61 16.23
C GLY A 36 13.28 8.63 15.24
N VAL A 37 12.92 8.19 14.03
CA VAL A 37 12.35 9.03 12.96
C VAL A 37 10.83 8.84 12.95
N GLU A 38 10.08 9.94 12.93
CA GLU A 38 8.64 9.90 12.73
C GLU A 38 8.33 9.74 11.24
N VAL A 39 7.48 8.77 10.91
CA VAL A 39 6.98 8.56 9.55
C VAL A 39 5.46 8.37 9.59
N TRP A 40 4.79 8.88 8.57
CA TRP A 40 3.34 8.72 8.41
C TRP A 40 3.04 8.03 7.09
N LEU A 41 2.34 6.90 7.15
CA LEU A 41 1.83 6.22 5.97
C LEU A 41 0.80 7.10 5.26
N ARG A 42 0.82 7.11 3.92
CA ARG A 42 -0.06 7.91 3.06
C ARG A 42 -0.65 7.09 1.93
N GLY A 43 -1.35 7.78 1.04
CA GLY A 43 -1.89 7.20 -0.18
C GLY A 43 -2.98 6.16 0.08
N GLY A 44 -3.08 5.21 -0.86
CA GLY A 44 -4.09 4.15 -0.80
C GLY A 44 -3.96 3.26 0.43
N TRP A 45 -2.72 2.93 0.81
CA TRP A 45 -2.48 2.09 1.99
C TRP A 45 -2.97 2.75 3.28
N ALA A 46 -2.73 4.05 3.49
CA ALA A 46 -3.25 4.74 4.67
C ALA A 46 -4.78 4.68 4.76
N MET A 47 -5.48 4.81 3.62
CA MET A 47 -6.93 4.67 3.56
C MET A 47 -7.40 3.25 3.90
N ASP A 48 -6.72 2.24 3.38
CA ASP A 48 -7.08 0.84 3.64
C ASP A 48 -6.81 0.43 5.10
N PHE A 49 -5.79 0.99 5.75
CA PHE A 49 -5.61 0.85 7.20
C PHE A 49 -6.73 1.51 8.00
N PHE A 50 -7.24 2.67 7.56
CA PHE A 50 -8.37 3.34 8.19
C PHE A 50 -9.69 2.56 8.01
N ILE A 51 -9.91 1.97 6.83
CA ILE A 51 -11.09 1.15 6.52
C ILE A 51 -11.01 -0.22 7.22
N GLY A 52 -9.81 -0.79 7.36
CA GLY A 52 -9.55 -2.08 8.00
C GLY A 52 -9.40 -3.25 7.02
N GLU A 53 -9.46 -3.02 5.71
CA GLU A 53 -9.23 -4.06 4.70
C GLU A 53 -8.66 -3.49 3.39
N PRO A 54 -7.87 -4.27 2.61
CA PRO A 54 -7.43 -3.86 1.29
C PRO A 54 -8.60 -3.70 0.31
N THR A 55 -8.75 -2.52 -0.29
CA THR A 55 -9.90 -2.18 -1.15
C THR A 55 -9.60 -2.24 -2.65
N ARG A 56 -8.31 -2.23 -3.03
CA ARG A 56 -7.83 -2.30 -4.42
C ARG A 56 -6.37 -2.79 -4.49
N ASP A 57 -5.88 -3.04 -5.70
CA ASP A 57 -4.44 -3.19 -5.91
C ASP A 57 -3.72 -1.84 -5.72
N HIS A 58 -2.59 -1.85 -5.03
CA HIS A 58 -1.74 -0.67 -4.82
C HIS A 58 -0.44 -0.81 -5.59
N GLU A 59 -0.12 0.18 -6.42
CA GLU A 59 1.11 0.18 -7.21
C GLU A 59 2.33 0.56 -6.35
N ASP A 60 2.13 1.35 -5.29
CA ASP A 60 3.15 2.01 -4.49
C ASP A 60 2.85 1.99 -2.97
N ILE A 61 3.83 2.48 -2.18
CA ILE A 61 3.73 2.77 -0.75
C ILE A 61 4.23 4.21 -0.56
N ASP A 62 3.38 5.08 -0.05
CA ASP A 62 3.69 6.50 0.17
C ASP A 62 3.94 6.83 1.64
N TRP A 63 4.91 7.70 1.91
CA TRP A 63 5.26 8.17 3.25
C TRP A 63 5.41 9.69 3.30
N PHE A 64 5.08 10.30 4.44
CA PHE A 64 5.67 11.57 4.89
C PHE A 64 6.71 11.26 5.97
N ALA A 65 7.83 11.98 5.95
CA ALA A 65 8.93 11.92 6.91
C ALA A 65 9.44 13.33 7.20
#